data_AF-A0A2G4GT05-F1
#
_entry.id   AF-A0A2G4GT05-F1
#
_cell.length_a   1.000
_cell.length_b   1.000
_cell.length_c   1.000
_cell.angle_alpha   90.00
_cell.angle_beta   90.00
_cell.angle_gamma   90.00
#
_symmetry.space_group_name_H-M   'P 1'
#
loop_
_entity.id
_entity.type
_entity.pdbx_description
1 polymer ?
#
loop_
_entity_poly.entity_id
_entity_poly.type
_entity_poly.pdbx_seq_one_letter_code
_entity_poly.pdbx_strand_id
1 'polypeptide(L)'
;MQASGCRGVMVGRGSLRTPWIFRRAMGLLRTGELPPEPSFHEKLNCIARHVELLNRYHAVEHVLHCMRSRISWYGKSMGHVKGLKEGIRTAPDVGTMLRVIEEWRRPDGERISRITDDLRLSVESL
;
A
#
# COMPACT_ATOMS: atom_id res chain seq x y z
N MET A 1 -19.67 -10.97 -17.71
CA MET A 1 -20.89 -10.31 -18.23
C MET A 1 -21.27 -10.90 -19.59
N GLN A 2 -20.41 -10.83 -20.60
CA GLN A 2 -20.67 -11.48 -21.91
C GLN A 2 -20.90 -13.01 -21.79
N ALA A 3 -20.00 -13.72 -21.12
CA ALA A 3 -20.12 -15.19 -21.00
C ALA A 3 -21.23 -15.65 -20.03
N SER A 4 -21.52 -14.86 -18.99
CA SER A 4 -22.42 -15.28 -17.90
C SER A 4 -23.79 -14.61 -17.91
N GLY A 5 -24.01 -13.60 -18.76
CA GLY A 5 -25.22 -12.76 -18.74
C GLY A 5 -25.41 -11.89 -17.49
N CYS A 6 -24.53 -11.99 -16.48
CA CYS A 6 -24.68 -11.25 -15.23
C CYS A 6 -24.53 -9.74 -15.42
N ARG A 7 -25.32 -8.95 -14.67
CA ARG A 7 -25.29 -7.47 -14.67
C ARG A 7 -24.20 -6.87 -13.78
N GLY A 8 -23.56 -7.69 -12.96
CA GLY A 8 -22.48 -7.26 -12.07
C GLY A 8 -21.55 -8.42 -11.73
N VAL A 9 -20.43 -8.06 -11.10
CA VAL A 9 -19.42 -9.01 -10.62
C VAL A 9 -18.94 -8.58 -9.24
N MET A 10 -18.58 -9.55 -8.40
CA MET A 10 -17.96 -9.31 -7.10
C MET A 10 -16.47 -9.60 -7.19
N VAL A 11 -15.64 -8.66 -6.70
CA VAL A 11 -14.18 -8.80 -6.67
C VAL A 11 -13.72 -9.02 -5.23
N GLY A 12 -13.43 -10.29 -4.89
CA GLY A 12 -12.86 -10.69 -3.60
C GLY A 12 -11.34 -10.52 -3.58
N ARG A 13 -10.60 -11.64 -3.52
CA ARG A 13 -9.13 -11.70 -3.31
C ARG A 13 -8.27 -10.72 -4.11
N GLY A 14 -8.67 -10.36 -5.34
CA GLY A 14 -7.95 -9.38 -6.16
C GLY A 14 -7.89 -7.98 -5.53
N SER A 15 -9.00 -7.53 -4.92
CA SER A 15 -9.10 -6.18 -4.33
C SER A 15 -8.16 -5.98 -3.14
N LEU A 16 -7.79 -7.05 -2.45
CA LEU A 16 -6.90 -7.01 -1.29
C LEU A 16 -5.44 -6.66 -1.64
N ARG A 17 -5.00 -6.99 -2.86
CA ARG A 17 -3.61 -6.76 -3.31
C ARG A 17 -3.49 -5.51 -4.16
N THR A 18 -4.51 -5.25 -4.97
CA THR A 18 -4.55 -4.17 -5.95
C THR A 18 -5.87 -3.41 -5.81
N PRO A 19 -6.05 -2.59 -4.76
CA PRO A 19 -7.31 -1.88 -4.52
C PRO A 19 -7.74 -0.96 -5.69
N TRP A 20 -6.80 -0.54 -6.53
CA TRP A 20 -7.07 0.18 -7.78
C TRP A 20 -7.76 -0.64 -8.88
N ILE A 21 -7.97 -1.95 -8.69
CA ILE A 21 -8.69 -2.82 -9.63
C ILE A 21 -10.08 -2.28 -9.97
N PHE A 22 -10.77 -1.66 -9.02
CA PHE A 22 -12.09 -1.08 -9.25
C PHE A 22 -12.04 0.11 -10.21
N ARG A 23 -11.05 1.02 -10.04
CA ARG A 23 -10.83 2.14 -10.96
C ARG A 23 -10.54 1.64 -12.38
N ARG A 24 -9.69 0.62 -12.51
CA ARG A 24 -9.33 0.03 -13.81
C ARG A 24 -10.51 -0.70 -14.46
N ALA A 25 -11.26 -1.48 -13.69
CA ALA A 25 -12.47 -2.16 -14.18
C ALA A 25 -13.52 -1.15 -14.67
N MET A 26 -13.75 -0.07 -13.91
CA MET A 26 -14.65 1.01 -14.34
C MET A 26 -14.16 1.74 -15.59
N GLY A 27 -12.85 1.95 -15.72
CA GLY A 27 -12.26 2.50 -16.94
C GLY A 27 -12.55 1.62 -18.15
N LEU A 28 -12.21 0.33 -18.06
CA LEU A 28 -12.48 -0.66 -19.10
C LEU A 28 -13.96 -0.74 -19.48
N LEU A 29 -14.86 -0.78 -18.50
CA LEU A 29 -16.30 -0.85 -18.75
C LEU A 29 -16.87 0.39 -19.44
N ARG A 30 -16.24 1.56 -19.22
CA ARG A 30 -16.70 2.84 -19.80
C ARG A 30 -16.10 3.13 -21.17
N THR A 31 -14.82 2.85 -21.37
CA THR A 31 -14.10 3.25 -22.59
C THR A 31 -13.86 2.09 -23.55
N GLY A 32 -14.02 0.85 -23.08
CA GLY A 32 -13.61 -0.35 -23.83
C GLY A 32 -12.09 -0.61 -23.78
N GLU A 33 -11.32 0.29 -23.16
CA GLU A 33 -9.86 0.21 -23.08
C GLU A 33 -9.40 0.00 -21.64
N LEU A 34 -8.48 -0.94 -21.43
CA LEU A 34 -7.94 -1.21 -20.10
C LEU A 34 -6.96 -0.09 -19.70
N PRO A 35 -7.24 0.70 -18.65
CA PRO A 35 -6.31 1.73 -18.21
C PRO A 35 -4.97 1.11 -17.78
N PRO A 36 -3.86 1.84 -17.91
CA PRO A 36 -2.55 1.36 -17.46
C PRO A 36 -2.57 1.03 -15.96
N GLU A 37 -1.61 0.22 -15.54
CA GLU A 37 -1.36 -0.03 -14.13
C GLU A 37 -0.93 1.28 -13.45
N PRO A 38 -1.36 1.57 -12.20
CA PRO A 38 -0.94 2.79 -11.54
C PRO A 38 0.57 2.85 -11.37
N SER A 39 1.11 4.05 -11.44
CA SER A 39 2.52 4.31 -11.19
C SER A 39 2.91 3.91 -9.76
N PHE A 40 4.22 3.77 -9.51
CA PHE A 40 4.73 3.48 -8.18
C PHE A 40 4.24 4.50 -7.13
N HIS A 41 4.27 5.80 -7.46
CA HIS A 41 3.80 6.87 -6.59
C HIS A 41 2.28 6.80 -6.35
N GLU A 42 1.47 6.49 -7.37
CA GLU A 42 0.03 6.29 -7.17
C GLU A 42 -0.25 5.11 -6.22
N LYS A 43 0.54 4.05 -6.28
CA LYS A 43 0.44 2.91 -5.36
C LYS A 43 0.82 3.32 -3.93
N LEU A 44 1.89 4.09 -3.75
CA LEU A 44 2.27 4.64 -2.44
C LEU A 44 1.19 5.57 -1.87
N ASN A 45 0.57 6.41 -2.70
CA ASN A 45 -0.56 7.26 -2.31
C ASN A 45 -1.74 6.42 -1.84
N CYS A 46 -2.02 5.31 -2.52
CA CYS A 46 -3.07 4.39 -2.10
C CYS A 46 -2.78 3.74 -0.74
N ILE A 47 -1.52 3.35 -0.49
CA ILE A 47 -1.10 2.78 0.80
C ILE A 47 -1.23 3.83 1.92
N ALA A 48 -0.72 5.06 1.72
CA ALA A 48 -0.86 6.13 2.71
C ALA A 48 -2.32 6.43 3.00
N ARG A 49 -3.16 6.50 1.96
CA ARG A 49 -4.60 6.72 2.13
C ARG A 49 -5.26 5.61 2.95
N HIS A 50 -4.84 4.36 2.78
CA HIS A 50 -5.32 3.25 3.59
C HIS A 50 -4.93 3.41 5.06
N VAL A 51 -3.70 3.81 5.36
CA VAL A 51 -3.24 4.10 6.73
C VAL A 51 -4.07 5.23 7.35
N GLU A 52 -4.25 6.34 6.64
CA GLU A 52 -5.04 7.49 7.10
C GLU A 52 -6.50 7.10 7.40
N LEU A 53 -7.12 6.32 6.52
CA LEU A 53 -8.50 5.88 6.70
C LEU A 53 -8.63 4.92 7.88
N LEU A 54 -7.68 3.99 8.05
CA LEU A 54 -7.67 3.13 9.24
C LEU A 54 -7.54 3.95 10.51
N ASN A 55 -6.61 4.91 10.54
CA ASN A 55 -6.38 5.78 11.69
C ASN A 55 -7.57 6.70 12.01
N ARG A 56 -8.38 7.03 11.02
CA ARG A 56 -9.60 7.81 11.22
C ARG A 56 -10.70 7.02 11.93
N TYR A 57 -10.79 5.72 11.68
CA TYR A 57 -11.95 4.92 12.09
C TYR A 57 -11.65 3.81 13.11
N HIS A 58 -10.37 3.57 13.42
CA HIS A 58 -9.94 2.53 14.34
C HIS A 58 -8.91 3.04 15.34
N ALA A 59 -8.83 2.37 16.49
CA ALA A 59 -7.77 2.59 17.47
C ALA A 59 -6.39 2.29 16.87
N VAL A 60 -5.37 2.99 17.35
CA VAL A 60 -4.00 2.96 16.80
C VAL A 60 -3.42 1.54 16.75
N GLU A 61 -3.66 0.73 17.77
CA GLU A 61 -3.19 -0.65 17.86
C GLU A 61 -3.73 -1.51 16.71
N HIS A 62 -4.99 -1.28 16.34
CA HIS A 62 -5.62 -1.94 15.21
C HIS A 62 -5.00 -1.51 13.88
N VAL A 63 -4.73 -0.21 13.71
CA VAL A 63 -4.06 0.32 12.50
C VAL A 63 -2.71 -0.35 12.29
N LEU A 64 -1.90 -0.39 13.35
CA LEU A 64 -0.56 -0.98 13.33
C LEU A 64 -0.65 -2.46 12.96
N HIS A 65 -1.46 -3.24 13.69
CA HIS A 65 -1.63 -4.67 13.42
C HIS A 65 -2.11 -4.95 11.99
N CYS A 66 -3.13 -4.21 11.54
CA CYS A 66 -3.72 -4.35 10.23
C CYS A 66 -2.68 -4.10 9.12
N MET A 67 -1.95 -2.99 9.20
CA MET A 67 -0.99 -2.60 8.17
C MET A 67 0.24 -3.52 8.14
N ARG A 68 0.77 -3.93 9.30
CA ARG A 68 1.88 -4.90 9.40
C ARG A 68 1.55 -6.23 8.71
N SER A 69 0.31 -6.69 8.88
CA SER A 69 -0.18 -7.93 8.26
C SER A 69 -0.41 -7.78 6.75
N ARG A 70 -0.93 -6.62 6.31
CA ARG A 70 -1.39 -6.42 4.93
C ARG A 70 -0.34 -5.86 3.97
N ILE A 71 0.73 -5.22 4.46
CA ILE A 71 1.73 -4.55 3.59
C ILE A 71 2.39 -5.50 2.59
N SER A 72 2.51 -6.79 2.94
CA SER A 72 3.06 -7.82 2.05
C SER A 72 2.24 -8.02 0.77
N TRP A 73 0.94 -7.71 0.79
CA TRP A 73 0.04 -7.90 -0.34
C TRP A 73 0.26 -6.87 -1.44
N TYR A 74 0.53 -5.61 -1.07
CA TYR A 74 0.87 -4.54 -2.01
C TYR A 74 2.16 -4.85 -2.78
N GLY A 75 3.15 -5.41 -2.09
CA GLY A 75 4.47 -5.67 -2.67
C GLY A 75 4.48 -6.57 -3.91
N LYS A 76 3.45 -7.40 -4.12
CA LYS A 76 3.34 -8.25 -5.34
C LYS A 76 3.22 -7.45 -6.63
N SER A 77 2.79 -6.19 -6.57
CA SER A 77 2.57 -5.32 -7.73
C SER A 77 3.60 -4.17 -7.83
N MET A 78 4.58 -4.12 -6.93
CA MET A 78 5.46 -2.96 -6.75
C MET A 78 6.96 -3.27 -6.93
N GLY A 79 7.34 -4.52 -7.26
CA GLY A 79 8.74 -4.89 -7.46
C GLY A 79 9.55 -4.93 -6.14
N HIS A 80 10.77 -4.40 -6.16
CA HIS A 80 11.74 -4.46 -5.05
C HIS A 80 11.42 -3.50 -3.90
N VAL A 81 10.38 -3.81 -3.13
CA VAL A 81 9.91 -2.98 -1.98
C VAL A 81 10.24 -3.59 -0.62
N LYS A 82 11.39 -4.24 -0.45
CA LYS A 82 11.77 -4.85 0.84
C LYS A 82 11.84 -3.80 1.96
N GLY A 83 12.54 -2.69 1.73
CA GLY A 83 12.70 -1.62 2.73
C GLY A 83 11.36 -1.00 3.15
N LEU A 84 10.46 -0.73 2.20
CA LEU A 84 9.10 -0.25 2.49
C LEU A 84 8.34 -1.20 3.42
N LYS A 85 8.33 -2.51 3.09
CA LYS A 85 7.62 -3.52 3.88
C LYS A 85 8.17 -3.61 5.30
N GLU A 86 9.50 -3.60 5.44
CA GLU A 86 10.13 -3.66 6.77
C GLU A 86 9.87 -2.39 7.56
N GLY A 87 10.01 -1.20 6.96
CA GLY A 87 9.71 0.07 7.63
C GLY A 87 8.27 0.15 8.14
N ILE A 88 7.29 -0.35 7.39
CA ILE A 88 5.90 -0.47 7.88
C ILE A 88 5.76 -1.53 8.96
N ARG A 89 6.47 -2.67 8.87
CA ARG A 89 6.38 -3.75 9.86
C ARG A 89 6.88 -3.31 11.23
N THR A 90 7.96 -2.54 11.25
CA THR A 90 8.64 -2.12 12.49
C THR A 90 8.22 -0.74 12.99
N ALA A 91 7.44 0.03 12.22
CA ALA A 91 6.96 1.35 12.64
C ALA A 91 6.26 1.29 14.02
N PRO A 92 6.70 2.07 15.02
CA PRO A 92 6.11 2.06 16.36
C PRO A 92 4.76 2.78 16.43
N ASP A 93 4.51 3.70 15.49
CA ASP A 93 3.31 4.53 15.44
C ASP A 93 2.87 4.81 13.99
N VAL A 94 1.67 5.36 13.84
CA VAL A 94 1.07 5.69 12.54
C VAL A 94 1.83 6.79 11.79
N GLY A 95 2.37 7.77 12.52
CA GLY A 95 3.20 8.83 11.94
C GLY A 95 4.47 8.28 11.31
N THR A 96 5.12 7.31 11.95
CA THR A 96 6.27 6.59 11.39
C THR A 96 5.89 5.84 10.12
N MET A 97 4.74 5.15 10.08
CA MET A 97 4.27 4.49 8.85
C MET A 97 4.11 5.47 7.69
N LEU A 98 3.50 6.64 7.93
CA LEU A 98 3.30 7.67 6.91
C LEU A 98 4.62 8.28 6.45
N ARG A 99 5.58 8.51 7.37
CA ARG A 99 6.94 8.99 7.02
C ARG A 99 7.67 8.00 6.12
N VAL A 100 7.66 6.71 6.45
CA VAL A 100 8.26 5.66 5.60
C VAL A 100 7.67 5.70 4.19
N ILE A 101 6.35 5.85 4.06
CA ILE A 101 5.72 5.92 2.72
C ILE A 101 6.15 7.19 1.97
N GLU A 102 6.24 8.33 2.66
CA GLU A 102 6.64 9.60 2.07
C GLU A 102 8.11 9.61 1.62
N GLU A 103 9.01 9.01 2.39
CA GLU A 103 10.42 8.83 2.00
C GLU A 103 10.55 8.05 0.70
N TRP A 104 9.76 7.00 0.52
CA TRP A 104 9.70 6.21 -0.71
C TRP A 104 9.10 6.97 -1.91
N ARG A 105 8.43 8.12 -1.68
CA ARG A 105 7.96 8.99 -2.77
C ARG A 105 9.01 9.98 -3.24
N ARG A 106 10.11 10.17 -2.49
CA ARG A 106 11.15 11.11 -2.90
C ARG A 106 11.90 10.52 -4.12
N PRO A 107 12.32 11.36 -5.09
CA PRO A 107 13.05 10.90 -6.28
C PRO A 107 14.30 10.05 -5.96
N ASP A 108 14.90 10.30 -4.79
CA ASP A 108 16.13 9.63 -4.31
C ASP A 108 15.88 8.31 -3.55
N GLY A 109 14.68 7.74 -3.66
CA GLY A 109 14.20 6.57 -2.89
C GLY A 109 15.01 5.27 -3.04
N GLU A 110 16.07 5.25 -3.86
CA GLU A 110 17.03 4.14 -3.97
C GLU A 110 18.01 4.06 -2.78
N ARG A 111 18.06 5.04 -1.86
CA ARG A 111 18.92 5.00 -0.66
C ARG A 111 18.26 4.46 0.62
N ILE A 112 17.11 3.79 0.52
CA ILE A 112 16.36 3.27 1.68
C ILE A 112 16.82 1.84 2.06
N SER A 113 18.13 1.62 2.09
CA SER A 113 18.73 0.56 2.89
C SER A 113 19.21 1.08 4.25
N ARG A 114 19.47 2.39 4.37
CA ARG A 114 20.07 3.00 5.57
C ARG A 114 19.06 3.38 6.67
N ILE A 115 17.82 3.70 6.31
CA ILE A 115 16.79 4.12 7.28
C ILE A 115 16.38 2.97 8.21
N THR A 116 16.40 1.73 7.72
CA THR A 116 16.14 0.54 8.56
C THR A 116 17.25 0.27 9.57
N ASP A 117 18.48 0.71 9.32
CA ASP A 117 19.59 0.60 10.26
C ASP A 117 19.50 1.71 11.33
N ASP A 118 19.15 2.94 10.95
CA ASP A 118 18.98 4.06 11.89
C ASP A 118 17.76 3.89 12.82
N LEU A 119 16.66 3.30 12.33
CA LEU A 119 15.49 2.96 13.15
C LEU A 119 15.76 1.81 14.13
N ARG A 120 16.71 0.90 13.84
CA ARG A 120 17.13 -0.14 14.78
C ARG A 120 17.99 0.44 15.91
N LEU A 121 18.94 1.31 15.58
CA LEU A 121 19.81 1.96 16.57
C LEU A 121 19.05 2.85 17.57
N SER A 122 17.94 3.44 17.15
CA SER A 122 17.08 4.29 18.00
C SER A 122 16.19 3.49 18.97
N VAL A 123 15.99 2.19 18.73
CA VAL A 123 15.19 1.30 19.59
C VAL A 123 16.08 0.49 20.54
N GLU A 124 17.35 0.26 20.18
CA GLU A 124 18.34 -0.42 21.05
C GLU A 124 19.01 0.52 22.07
N SER A 125 18.68 1.82 22.07
CA SER A 125 19.22 2.85 22.98
C SER A 125 18.25 3.32 24.07
N LEU A 126 17.14 2.58 24.28
CA LEU A 126 16.17 2.75 25.37
C LEU A 126 16.05 1.45 26.18
#